data_AF-A0A1N6KRB1-F1
#
_entry.id   AF-A0A1N6KRB1-F1
#
_cell.length_a   1.000
_cell.length_b   1.000
_cell.length_c   1.000
_cell.angle_alpha   90.00
_cell.angle_beta   90.00
_cell.angle_gamma   90.00
#
_symmetry.space_group_name_H-M   'P 1'
#
loop_
_entity.id
_entity.type
_entity.pdbx_description
1 polymer ?
#
loop_
_entity_poly.entity_id
_entity_poly.type
_entity_poly.pdbx_seq_one_letter_code
_entity_poly.pdbx_strand_id
1 'polypeptide(L)'
;MRWNRVLALVGLLLPVSVQAQELFKLEPLKEAPPAALAGPIKEALNAEGIRVVDDQGKPYADIWFRKATPAAGKPGGPQGPILFPTLKTGELIGALRFAAEGRDFRDQAISKGVYTLRYGLQPMNGDHLGASPFRDFALLLPAAKDKTLGDLAQKPLHEESAESAGTSHPAILMLLEAPESAPKGETSIVHDEEKNTWGVVSTLNLVPKGETAASPLPVQLVVIGVAAN
;
A
#
# COMPACT_ATOMS: atom_id res chain seq x y z
N MET A 1 60.29 -50.52 -13.67
CA MET A 1 58.90 -50.36 -13.18
C MET A 1 58.58 -48.87 -13.14
N ARG A 2 57.62 -48.40 -13.95
CA ARG A 2 57.24 -46.98 -14.03
C ARG A 2 55.99 -46.77 -13.16
N TRP A 3 56.06 -45.91 -12.16
CA TRP A 3 54.91 -45.53 -11.34
C TRP A 3 54.23 -44.29 -11.94
N ASN A 4 52.99 -44.46 -12.41
CA ASN A 4 52.11 -43.34 -12.76
C ASN A 4 51.58 -42.70 -11.48
N ARG A 5 51.79 -41.39 -11.32
CA ARG A 5 51.08 -40.58 -10.33
C ARG A 5 49.85 -39.98 -11.00
N VAL A 6 48.66 -40.42 -10.58
CA VAL A 6 47.39 -39.74 -10.90
C VAL A 6 47.10 -38.80 -9.74
N LEU A 7 47.10 -37.49 -10.01
CA LEU A 7 46.63 -36.46 -9.09
C LEU A 7 45.12 -36.28 -9.33
N ALA A 8 44.30 -36.70 -8.37
CA ALA A 8 42.87 -36.41 -8.35
C ALA A 8 42.65 -35.03 -7.71
N LEU A 9 42.22 -34.04 -8.51
CA LEU A 9 41.69 -32.78 -7.99
C LEU A 9 40.24 -33.00 -7.56
N VAL A 10 39.98 -32.95 -6.26
CA VAL A 10 38.63 -32.88 -5.71
C VAL A 10 38.25 -31.40 -5.63
N GLY A 11 37.38 -30.94 -6.55
CA GLY A 11 36.82 -29.60 -6.52
C GLY A 11 35.73 -29.50 -5.44
N LEU A 12 35.96 -28.68 -4.42
CA LEU A 12 34.99 -28.36 -3.39
C LEU A 12 33.94 -27.39 -3.98
N LEU A 13 32.75 -27.88 -4.29
CA LEU A 13 31.60 -27.04 -4.66
C LEU A 13 30.99 -26.46 -3.38
N LEU A 14 31.25 -25.19 -3.09
CA LEU A 14 30.55 -24.45 -2.05
C LEU A 14 29.15 -24.09 -2.56
N PRO A 15 28.07 -24.34 -1.80
CA PRO A 15 26.74 -23.85 -2.16
C PRO A 15 26.72 -22.34 -2.05
N VAL A 16 26.55 -21.65 -3.18
CA VAL A 16 26.22 -20.21 -3.19
C VAL A 16 24.75 -20.10 -2.80
N SER A 17 24.50 -19.72 -1.55
CA SER A 17 23.17 -19.30 -1.14
C SER A 17 22.86 -17.97 -1.83
N VAL A 18 22.07 -18.02 -2.90
CA VAL A 18 21.45 -16.80 -3.47
C VAL A 18 20.44 -16.33 -2.43
N GLN A 19 20.82 -15.38 -1.58
CA GLN A 19 19.85 -14.63 -0.80
C GLN A 19 19.03 -13.80 -1.82
N ALA A 20 17.72 -14.02 -1.86
CA ALA A 20 16.82 -13.15 -2.61
C ALA A 20 17.10 -11.71 -2.18
N GLN A 21 17.51 -10.88 -3.12
CA GLN A 21 17.85 -9.50 -2.83
C GLN A 21 16.54 -8.75 -2.60
N GLU A 22 16.29 -8.34 -1.36
CA GLU A 22 15.14 -7.51 -0.99
C GLU A 22 15.18 -6.20 -1.80
N LEU A 23 14.39 -6.14 -2.89
CA LEU A 23 14.39 -5.03 -3.83
C LEU A 23 13.85 -3.73 -3.22
N PHE A 24 13.02 -3.84 -2.18
CA PHE A 24 12.48 -2.69 -1.47
C PHE A 24 12.48 -2.93 0.03
N LYS A 25 12.70 -1.86 0.79
CA LYS A 25 12.79 -1.89 2.26
C LYS A 25 12.02 -0.73 2.87
N LEU A 26 11.70 -0.85 4.15
CA LEU A 26 11.13 0.24 4.94
C LEU A 26 12.19 0.88 5.83
N GLU A 27 12.14 2.21 5.90
CA GLU A 27 12.86 3.02 6.85
C GLU A 27 11.86 3.84 7.70
N PRO A 28 12.09 3.99 9.02
CA PRO A 28 11.30 4.91 9.83
C PRO A 28 11.43 6.34 9.31
N LEU A 29 10.30 7.05 9.15
CA LEU A 29 10.30 8.42 8.67
C LEU A 29 9.86 9.37 9.79
N LYS A 30 10.85 9.99 10.45
CA LYS A 30 10.65 11.01 11.50
C LYS A 30 10.35 12.40 10.92
N GLU A 31 9.54 12.44 9.87
CA GLU A 31 9.04 13.67 9.25
C GLU A 31 7.53 13.75 9.47
N ALA A 32 7.04 14.95 9.83
CA ALA A 32 5.61 15.22 9.92
C ALA A 32 4.94 15.10 8.54
N PRO A 33 3.62 14.82 8.47
CA PRO A 33 2.91 14.80 7.20
C PRO A 33 3.11 16.13 6.42
N PRO A 34 3.26 16.07 5.08
CA PRO A 34 3.68 17.23 4.28
C PRO A 34 2.76 18.45 4.44
N ALA A 35 3.35 19.64 4.41
CA ALA A 35 2.61 20.91 4.51
C ALA A 35 1.64 21.17 3.34
N ALA A 36 1.75 20.42 2.24
CA ALA A 36 0.82 20.47 1.11
C ALA A 36 -0.57 19.92 1.44
N LEU A 37 -0.69 19.09 2.49
CA LEU A 37 -1.96 18.59 3.01
C LEU A 37 -2.73 19.71 3.72
N ALA A 38 -4.06 19.69 3.61
CA ALA A 38 -4.90 20.59 4.40
C ALA A 38 -4.73 20.33 5.91
N GLY A 39 -4.88 21.37 6.73
CA GLY A 39 -4.75 21.29 8.20
C GLY A 39 -5.51 20.11 8.82
N PRO A 40 -6.83 19.96 8.58
CA PRO A 40 -7.61 18.86 9.15
C PRO A 40 -7.11 17.47 8.75
N ILE A 41 -6.65 17.31 7.51
CA ILE A 41 -6.08 16.04 7.02
C ILE A 41 -4.75 15.77 7.73
N LYS A 42 -3.85 16.75 7.75
CA LYS A 42 -2.54 16.62 8.41
C LYS A 42 -2.68 16.27 9.89
N GLU A 43 -3.63 16.87 10.60
CA GLU A 43 -3.89 16.60 12.02
C GLU A 43 -4.39 15.17 12.28
N ALA A 44 -5.12 14.58 11.32
CA ALA A 44 -5.64 13.22 11.42
C ALA A 44 -4.60 12.12 11.17
N LEU A 45 -3.45 12.43 10.57
CA LEU A 45 -2.40 11.47 10.19
C LEU A 45 -1.33 11.32 11.27
N ASN A 46 -0.78 10.11 11.43
CA ASN A 46 0.33 9.83 12.33
C ASN A 46 1.45 10.88 12.21
N ALA A 47 2.03 11.24 13.35
CA ALA A 47 3.04 12.30 13.41
C ALA A 47 4.35 11.90 12.69
N GLU A 48 4.62 10.60 12.63
CA GLU A 48 5.71 10.00 11.87
C GLU A 48 5.12 9.08 10.80
N GLY A 49 5.89 8.85 9.76
CA GLY A 49 5.53 7.97 8.66
C GLY A 49 6.52 6.81 8.52
N ILE A 50 6.42 6.17 7.37
CA ILE A 50 7.40 5.20 6.88
C ILE A 50 7.86 5.63 5.49
N ARG A 51 9.10 5.30 5.15
CA ARG A 51 9.67 5.51 3.84
C ARG A 51 9.95 4.16 3.19
N VAL A 52 9.47 3.99 1.97
CA VAL A 52 9.86 2.89 1.08
C VAL A 52 11.09 3.32 0.31
N VAL A 53 12.16 2.53 0.37
CA VAL A 53 13.40 2.73 -0.40
C VAL A 53 13.66 1.54 -1.30
N ASP A 54 14.32 1.76 -2.43
CA ASP A 54 14.82 0.68 -3.29
C ASP A 54 16.08 0.03 -2.71
N ASP A 55 16.62 -0.95 -3.43
CA ASP A 55 17.82 -1.72 -3.06
C ASP A 55 19.10 -0.86 -3.00
N GLN A 56 19.07 0.35 -3.58
CA GLN A 56 20.14 1.35 -3.53
C GLN A 56 19.93 2.38 -2.42
N GLY A 57 18.84 2.27 -1.64
CA GLY A 57 18.49 3.22 -0.58
C GLY A 57 17.87 4.52 -1.10
N LYS A 58 17.47 4.58 -2.37
CA LYS A 58 16.81 5.76 -2.94
C LYS A 58 15.33 5.78 -2.49
N PRO A 59 14.82 6.93 -2.00
CA PRO A 59 13.41 7.04 -1.64
C PRO A 59 12.47 6.83 -2.82
N TYR A 60 11.47 5.97 -2.64
CA TYR A 60 10.38 5.74 -3.58
C TYR A 60 9.11 6.49 -3.13
N ALA A 61 8.57 6.13 -1.98
CA ALA A 61 7.35 6.71 -1.43
C ALA A 61 7.44 6.86 0.10
N ASP A 62 6.84 7.93 0.62
CA ASP A 62 6.63 8.13 2.05
C ASP A 62 5.14 7.98 2.37
N ILE A 63 4.79 7.34 3.49
CA ILE A 63 3.41 7.02 3.84
C ILE A 63 3.13 7.39 5.29
N TRP A 64 2.01 8.08 5.51
CA TRP A 64 1.46 8.36 6.84
C TRP A 64 0.05 7.78 6.91
N PHE A 65 -0.18 6.82 7.81
CA PHE A 65 -1.52 6.29 8.07
C PHE A 65 -2.31 7.22 8.99
N ARG A 66 -3.64 7.17 8.90
CA ARG A 66 -4.51 7.91 9.80
C ARG A 66 -4.42 7.34 11.23
N LYS A 67 -4.36 8.23 12.23
CA LYS A 67 -4.25 7.87 13.65
C LYS A 67 -5.46 7.08 14.15
N ALA A 68 -6.65 7.47 13.68
CA ALA A 68 -7.94 6.97 14.09
C ALA A 68 -8.91 7.03 12.89
N THR A 69 -9.31 5.87 12.38
CA THR A 69 -10.12 5.72 11.17
C THR A 69 -11.56 5.38 11.56
N PRO A 70 -12.55 6.25 11.31
CA PRO A 70 -13.95 5.94 11.53
C PRO A 70 -14.37 4.65 10.83
N ALA A 71 -15.13 3.81 11.53
CA ALA A 71 -15.66 2.57 11.00
C ALA A 71 -17.11 2.36 11.44
N ALA A 72 -17.89 1.66 10.61
CA ALA A 72 -19.28 1.34 10.92
C ALA A 72 -19.41 0.34 12.09
N GLY A 73 -18.36 -0.43 12.38
CA GLY A 73 -18.31 -1.44 13.43
C GLY A 73 -16.89 -1.99 13.62
N LYS A 74 -16.74 -2.96 14.51
CA LYS A 74 -15.47 -3.69 14.74
C LYS A 74 -15.10 -4.54 13.52
N PRO A 75 -13.80 -4.79 13.25
CA PRO A 75 -13.38 -5.77 12.26
C PRO A 75 -14.08 -7.12 12.46
N GLY A 76 -14.78 -7.59 11.42
CA GLY A 76 -15.49 -8.87 11.40
C GLY A 76 -15.04 -9.82 10.30
N GLY A 77 -13.99 -9.46 9.57
CA GLY A 77 -13.49 -10.17 8.39
C GLY A 77 -14.21 -9.80 7.08
N PRO A 78 -13.78 -10.40 5.96
CA PRO A 78 -14.33 -10.14 4.63
C PRO A 78 -15.80 -10.55 4.46
N GLN A 79 -16.49 -9.85 3.55
CA GLN A 79 -17.84 -10.18 3.08
C GLN A 79 -17.81 -10.37 1.56
N GLY A 80 -17.59 -11.61 1.12
CA GLY A 80 -17.39 -11.92 -0.29
C GLY A 80 -16.14 -11.22 -0.83
N PRO A 81 -16.22 -10.46 -1.94
CA PRO A 81 -15.06 -9.79 -2.54
C PRO A 81 -14.70 -8.45 -1.85
N ILE A 82 -15.39 -8.09 -0.75
CA ILE A 82 -15.10 -6.88 0.04
C ILE A 82 -14.36 -7.31 1.30
N LEU A 83 -13.10 -6.92 1.42
CA LEU A 83 -12.23 -7.27 2.53
C LEU A 83 -12.51 -6.44 3.78
N PHE A 84 -12.87 -5.15 3.60
CA PHE A 84 -13.05 -4.20 4.71
C PHE A 84 -14.47 -3.62 4.76
N PRO A 85 -15.50 -4.44 5.03
CA PRO A 85 -16.90 -4.01 4.97
C PRO A 85 -17.28 -2.95 6.02
N THR A 86 -16.42 -2.71 7.00
CA THR A 86 -16.62 -1.70 8.05
C THR A 86 -16.10 -0.32 7.66
N LEU A 87 -15.27 -0.21 6.62
CA LEU A 87 -14.80 1.05 6.08
C LEU A 87 -15.83 1.62 5.10
N LYS A 88 -16.02 2.94 5.17
CA LYS A 88 -16.92 3.65 4.27
C LYS A 88 -16.16 4.13 3.04
N THR A 89 -16.70 3.93 1.84
CA THR A 89 -16.13 4.51 0.61
C THR A 89 -15.89 6.01 0.80
N GLY A 90 -14.70 6.46 0.40
CA GLY A 90 -14.22 7.82 0.54
C GLY A 90 -13.66 8.16 1.91
N GLU A 91 -13.60 7.24 2.86
CA GLU A 91 -12.96 7.47 4.16
C GLU A 91 -11.45 7.69 3.98
N LEU A 92 -10.90 8.73 4.63
CA LEU A 92 -9.45 8.95 4.66
C LEU A 92 -8.78 7.84 5.49
N ILE A 93 -7.83 7.14 4.90
CA ILE A 93 -7.04 6.09 5.58
C ILE A 93 -5.56 6.46 5.72
N GLY A 94 -5.08 7.46 4.98
CA GLY A 94 -3.69 7.90 5.05
C GLY A 94 -3.35 9.01 4.05
N ALA A 95 -2.06 9.25 3.88
CA ALA A 95 -1.48 10.05 2.82
C ALA A 95 -0.18 9.41 2.32
N LEU A 96 0.17 9.71 1.08
CA LEU A 96 1.36 9.22 0.40
C LEU A 96 2.08 10.39 -0.28
N ARG A 97 3.41 10.40 -0.22
CA ARG A 97 4.27 11.29 -1.01
C ARG A 97 5.19 10.47 -1.90
N PHE A 98 5.06 10.63 -3.21
CA PHE A 98 6.04 10.09 -4.15
C PHE A 98 7.24 11.03 -4.28
N ALA A 99 8.46 10.50 -4.11
CA ALA A 99 9.70 11.27 -4.22
C ALA A 99 10.10 11.56 -5.68
N ALA A 100 9.69 10.67 -6.60
CA ALA A 100 9.84 10.78 -8.04
C ALA A 100 8.51 10.38 -8.73
N GLU A 101 8.49 10.18 -10.04
CA GLU A 101 7.33 9.56 -10.69
C GLU A 101 7.11 8.14 -10.13
N GLY A 102 5.90 7.89 -9.65
CA GLY A 102 5.45 6.58 -9.18
C GLY A 102 4.54 5.92 -10.22
N ARG A 103 4.00 4.75 -9.87
CA ARG A 103 2.99 4.06 -10.65
C ARG A 103 1.89 3.52 -9.74
N ASP A 104 0.68 3.45 -10.26
CA ASP A 104 -0.44 2.83 -9.56
C ASP A 104 -0.57 1.35 -9.97
N PHE A 105 -1.51 0.63 -9.35
CA PHE A 105 -1.73 -0.79 -9.61
C PHE A 105 -2.26 -1.09 -11.03
N ARG A 106 -2.73 -0.08 -11.76
CA ARG A 106 -3.17 -0.18 -13.17
C ARG A 106 -2.07 0.21 -14.15
N ASP A 107 -0.84 0.33 -13.70
CA ASP A 107 0.31 0.76 -14.50
C ASP A 107 0.18 2.22 -15.02
N GLN A 108 -0.60 3.06 -14.34
CA GLN A 108 -0.69 4.49 -14.65
C GLN A 108 0.48 5.24 -14.02
N ALA A 109 1.14 6.11 -14.80
CA ALA A 109 2.18 6.99 -14.27
C ALA A 109 1.55 8.02 -13.31
N ILE A 110 2.06 8.10 -12.09
CA ILE A 110 1.63 9.07 -11.09
C ILE A 110 2.76 10.06 -10.88
N SER A 111 2.48 11.34 -11.10
CA SER A 111 3.47 12.40 -10.92
C SER A 111 4.05 12.41 -9.50
N LYS A 112 5.29 12.90 -9.36
CA LYS A 112 5.83 13.20 -8.03
C LYS A 112 4.90 14.18 -7.32
N GLY A 113 4.65 13.98 -6.04
CA GLY A 113 3.68 14.82 -5.32
C GLY A 113 3.18 14.22 -4.04
N VAL A 114 2.24 14.93 -3.41
CA VAL A 114 1.57 14.53 -2.18
C VAL A 114 0.11 14.24 -2.49
N TYR A 115 -0.36 13.10 -1.99
CA TYR A 115 -1.68 12.55 -2.24
C TYR A 115 -2.31 12.11 -0.92
N THR A 116 -3.62 12.27 -0.79
CA THR A 116 -4.38 11.55 0.24
C THR A 116 -4.70 10.14 -0.24
N LEU A 117 -4.88 9.23 0.71
CA LEU A 117 -5.31 7.85 0.47
C LEU A 117 -6.74 7.72 1.01
N ARG A 118 -7.67 7.45 0.11
CA ARG A 118 -9.11 7.29 0.40
C ARG A 118 -9.53 5.87 0.10
N TYR A 119 -10.19 5.21 1.05
CA TYR A 119 -10.71 3.86 0.81
C TYR A 119 -11.79 3.89 -0.28
N GLY A 120 -11.76 2.96 -1.22
CA GLY A 120 -12.75 2.86 -2.30
C GLY A 120 -12.97 1.42 -2.75
N LEU A 121 -14.06 1.23 -3.48
CA LEU A 121 -14.46 -0.06 -4.00
C LEU A 121 -14.50 -0.04 -5.53
N GLN A 122 -13.94 -1.08 -6.16
CA GLN A 122 -14.11 -1.32 -7.58
C GLN A 122 -15.60 -1.37 -7.94
N PRO A 123 -16.06 -0.71 -9.01
CA PRO A 123 -17.44 -0.86 -9.46
C PRO A 123 -17.80 -2.32 -9.78
N MET A 124 -19.04 -2.73 -9.48
CA MET A 124 -19.61 -4.00 -9.96
C MET A 124 -20.35 -3.74 -11.28
N ASN A 125 -19.64 -3.77 -12.39
CA ASN A 125 -20.22 -3.74 -13.73
C ASN A 125 -19.44 -4.67 -14.67
N GLY A 126 -19.94 -4.89 -15.89
CA GLY A 126 -19.36 -5.84 -16.84
C GLY A 126 -17.86 -5.64 -17.10
N ASP A 127 -17.39 -4.39 -17.14
CA ASP A 127 -16.00 -4.03 -17.46
C ASP A 127 -15.00 -4.33 -16.33
N HIS A 128 -15.49 -4.66 -15.13
CA HIS A 128 -14.67 -4.89 -13.94
C HIS A 128 -14.78 -6.34 -13.42
N LEU A 129 -15.64 -7.16 -14.00
CA LEU A 129 -15.78 -8.57 -13.61
C LEU A 129 -14.51 -9.34 -13.99
N GLY A 130 -13.91 -10.01 -13.01
CA GLY A 130 -12.72 -10.85 -13.19
C GLY A 130 -11.38 -10.12 -13.15
N ALA A 131 -11.36 -8.79 -13.06
CA ALA A 131 -10.12 -8.01 -12.99
C ALA A 131 -9.32 -8.22 -11.69
N SER A 132 -10.01 -8.56 -10.59
CA SER A 132 -9.41 -8.88 -9.30
C SER A 132 -10.39 -9.73 -8.48
N PRO A 133 -9.92 -10.66 -7.63
CA PRO A 133 -10.77 -11.37 -6.67
C PRO A 133 -11.32 -10.44 -5.58
N PHE A 134 -10.66 -9.31 -5.33
CA PHE A 134 -11.01 -8.33 -4.29
C PHE A 134 -11.27 -6.95 -4.88
N ARG A 135 -12.13 -6.17 -4.22
CA ARG A 135 -12.59 -4.87 -4.72
C ARG A 135 -12.01 -3.66 -3.99
N ASP A 136 -11.29 -3.89 -2.90
CA ASP A 136 -10.83 -2.87 -1.98
C ASP A 136 -9.56 -2.17 -2.50
N PHE A 137 -9.62 -0.85 -2.60
CA PHE A 137 -8.51 -0.01 -3.07
C PHE A 137 -8.29 1.18 -2.14
N ALA A 138 -7.06 1.68 -2.13
CA ALA A 138 -6.74 3.02 -1.69
C ALA A 138 -6.60 3.92 -2.93
N LEU A 139 -7.49 4.90 -3.06
CA LEU A 139 -7.50 5.86 -4.16
C LEU A 139 -6.61 7.06 -3.80
N LEU A 140 -5.72 7.43 -4.71
CA LEU A 140 -4.89 8.62 -4.58
C LEU A 140 -5.67 9.84 -5.05
N LEU A 141 -5.84 10.83 -4.18
CA LEU A 141 -6.37 12.14 -4.55
C LEU A 141 -5.27 13.19 -4.40
N PRO A 142 -5.13 14.17 -5.32
CA PRO A 142 -4.11 15.19 -5.17
C PRO A 142 -4.36 15.99 -3.88
N ALA A 143 -3.34 16.17 -3.04
CA ALA A 143 -3.48 16.91 -1.77
C ALA A 143 -4.00 18.35 -1.97
N ALA A 144 -3.79 18.93 -3.16
CA ALA A 144 -4.31 20.23 -3.55
C ALA A 144 -5.84 20.28 -3.72
N LYS A 145 -6.50 19.13 -3.90
CA LYS A 145 -7.94 18.99 -4.17
C LYS A 145 -8.71 18.41 -2.99
N ASP A 146 -8.10 17.48 -2.26
CA ASP A 146 -8.71 16.90 -1.08
C ASP A 146 -8.40 17.73 0.18
N LYS A 147 -9.42 18.37 0.76
CA LYS A 147 -9.26 19.37 1.84
C LYS A 147 -9.99 19.06 3.13
N THR A 148 -10.86 18.05 3.17
CA THR A 148 -11.77 17.81 4.30
C THR A 148 -11.64 16.38 4.82
N LEU A 149 -12.08 16.10 6.04
CA LEU A 149 -12.09 14.73 6.57
C LEU A 149 -13.34 13.93 6.19
N GLY A 150 -14.36 14.60 5.63
CA GLY A 150 -15.60 13.94 5.24
C GLY A 150 -15.34 12.86 4.20
N ASP A 151 -16.10 11.78 4.25
CA ASP A 151 -16.06 10.78 3.20
C ASP A 151 -16.61 11.34 1.87
N LEU A 152 -16.11 10.77 0.77
CA LEU A 152 -16.58 11.07 -0.57
C LEU A 152 -17.46 9.93 -1.08
N ALA A 153 -18.59 10.28 -1.70
CA ALA A 153 -19.37 9.31 -2.45
C ALA A 153 -18.52 8.68 -3.57
N GLN A 154 -18.86 7.46 -3.99
CA GLN A 154 -18.04 6.69 -4.94
C GLN A 154 -17.73 7.44 -6.25
N LYS A 155 -18.73 8.11 -6.84
CA LYS A 155 -18.54 8.84 -8.11
C LYS A 155 -17.53 9.99 -7.98
N PRO A 156 -17.73 10.99 -7.10
CA PRO A 156 -16.75 12.07 -6.95
C PRO A 156 -15.38 11.55 -6.49
N LEU A 157 -15.34 10.50 -5.65
CA LEU A 157 -14.09 9.86 -5.26
C LEU A 157 -13.29 9.35 -6.49
N HIS A 158 -13.96 8.67 -7.42
CA HIS A 158 -13.31 8.14 -8.62
C HIS A 158 -12.90 9.25 -9.59
N GLU A 159 -13.74 10.28 -9.75
CA GLU A 159 -13.45 11.45 -10.61
C GLU A 159 -12.23 12.22 -10.09
N GLU A 160 -12.19 12.54 -8.79
CA GLU A 160 -11.07 13.26 -8.18
C GLU A 160 -9.78 12.42 -8.17
N SER A 161 -9.90 11.10 -8.01
CA SER A 161 -8.73 10.22 -8.07
C SER A 161 -8.16 10.07 -9.49
N ALA A 162 -9.00 10.16 -10.52
CA ALA A 162 -8.54 10.11 -11.91
C ALA A 162 -7.65 11.33 -12.27
N GLU A 163 -7.85 12.48 -11.62
CA GLU A 163 -6.96 13.64 -11.75
C GLU A 163 -5.51 13.33 -11.33
N SER A 164 -5.30 12.41 -10.37
CA SER A 164 -3.94 11.99 -9.94
C SER A 164 -3.18 11.24 -11.04
N ALA A 165 -3.90 10.48 -11.87
CA ALA A 165 -3.32 9.72 -12.99
C ALA A 165 -3.34 10.50 -14.32
N GLY A 166 -4.18 11.54 -14.43
CA GLY A 166 -4.39 12.27 -15.68
C GLY A 166 -5.12 11.43 -16.75
N THR A 167 -5.90 10.44 -16.34
CA THR A 167 -6.67 9.55 -17.24
C THR A 167 -8.17 9.58 -16.87
N SER A 168 -8.98 8.70 -17.48
CA SER A 168 -10.38 8.48 -17.08
C SER A 168 -10.55 7.47 -15.95
N HIS A 169 -9.47 6.78 -15.54
CA HIS A 169 -9.51 5.79 -14.46
C HIS A 169 -8.90 6.35 -13.18
N PRO A 170 -9.43 6.00 -12.00
CA PRO A 170 -8.85 6.46 -10.74
C PRO A 170 -7.43 5.91 -10.56
N ALA A 171 -6.58 6.68 -9.89
CA ALA A 171 -5.27 6.22 -9.44
C ALA A 171 -5.44 5.34 -8.20
N ILE A 172 -5.12 4.05 -8.30
CA ILE A 172 -5.41 3.06 -7.25
C ILE A 172 -4.18 2.30 -6.77
N LEU A 173 -4.12 2.05 -5.46
CA LEU A 173 -3.28 1.03 -4.85
C LEU A 173 -4.18 -0.08 -4.31
N MET A 174 -3.81 -1.34 -4.52
CA MET A 174 -4.57 -2.47 -4.00
C MET A 174 -4.46 -2.51 -2.47
N LEU A 175 -5.61 -2.67 -1.79
CA LEU A 175 -5.69 -2.80 -0.35
C LEU A 175 -6.14 -4.22 -0.02
N LEU A 176 -5.26 -4.99 0.62
CA LEU A 176 -5.47 -6.40 0.94
C LEU A 176 -5.45 -6.61 2.46
N GLU A 177 -5.97 -7.75 2.90
CA GLU A 177 -5.70 -8.22 4.26
C GLU A 177 -4.18 -8.42 4.44
N ALA A 178 -3.67 -8.14 5.63
CA ALA A 178 -2.27 -8.48 5.93
C ALA A 178 -2.06 -9.99 5.78
N PRO A 179 -1.01 -10.45 5.07
CA PRO A 179 -0.77 -11.88 4.90
C PRO A 179 -0.43 -12.50 6.25
N GLU A 180 -0.81 -13.76 6.45
CA GLU A 180 -0.59 -14.47 7.72
C GLU A 180 0.90 -14.57 8.09
N SER A 181 1.79 -14.54 7.09
CA SER A 181 3.24 -14.56 7.24
C SER A 181 3.83 -13.23 7.70
N ALA A 182 3.08 -12.12 7.65
CA ALA A 182 3.58 -10.83 8.09
C ALA A 182 3.79 -10.80 9.62
N PRO A 183 4.86 -10.13 10.11
CA PRO A 183 5.06 -9.90 11.53
C PRO A 183 3.85 -9.23 12.17
N LYS A 184 3.30 -9.84 13.23
CA LYS A 184 2.10 -9.32 13.90
C LYS A 184 2.43 -8.07 14.71
N GLY A 185 1.68 -7.00 14.48
CA GLY A 185 1.78 -5.76 15.26
C GLY A 185 2.95 -4.86 14.87
N GLU A 186 3.70 -5.21 13.81
CA GLU A 186 4.79 -4.40 13.28
C GLU A 186 4.47 -3.93 11.86
N THR A 187 5.07 -2.81 11.47
CA THR A 187 5.02 -2.35 10.09
C THR A 187 6.14 -3.01 9.29
N SER A 188 5.80 -3.66 8.19
CA SER A 188 6.74 -4.39 7.35
C SER A 188 6.43 -4.17 5.87
N ILE A 189 7.35 -4.56 4.99
CA ILE A 189 7.08 -4.70 3.56
C ILE A 189 7.14 -6.19 3.22
N VAL A 190 6.20 -6.65 2.38
CA VAL A 190 6.13 -8.03 1.91
C VAL A 190 6.24 -8.04 0.39
N HIS A 191 6.98 -9.00 -0.14
CA HIS A 191 7.08 -9.27 -1.57
C HIS A 191 6.22 -10.49 -1.90
N ASP A 192 5.24 -10.32 -2.78
CA ASP A 192 4.53 -11.41 -3.42
C ASP A 192 5.26 -11.76 -4.72
N GLU A 193 6.04 -12.84 -4.72
CA GLU A 193 6.88 -13.26 -5.84
C GLU A 193 6.05 -13.67 -7.07
N GLU A 194 4.86 -14.24 -6.87
CA GLU A 194 3.99 -14.69 -7.96
C GLU A 194 3.42 -13.50 -8.72
N LYS A 195 2.99 -12.46 -7.98
CA LYS A 195 2.44 -11.24 -8.58
C LYS A 195 3.50 -10.19 -8.88
N ASN A 196 4.73 -10.38 -8.39
CA ASN A 196 5.82 -9.40 -8.43
C ASN A 196 5.37 -8.03 -7.88
N THR A 197 4.77 -8.05 -6.68
CA THR A 197 4.25 -6.85 -5.99
C THR A 197 4.88 -6.68 -4.61
N TRP A 198 5.06 -5.44 -4.19
CA TRP A 198 5.51 -5.10 -2.84
C TRP A 198 4.41 -4.35 -2.09
N GLY A 199 3.99 -4.92 -0.97
CA GLY A 199 2.96 -4.36 -0.11
C GLY A 199 3.49 -3.92 1.24
N VAL A 200 3.14 -2.71 1.65
CA VAL A 200 3.35 -2.23 3.01
C VAL A 200 2.26 -2.81 3.90
N VAL A 201 2.66 -3.64 4.87
CA VAL A 201 1.79 -4.13 5.93
C VAL A 201 1.82 -3.15 7.10
N SER A 202 0.65 -2.69 7.52
CA SER A 202 0.49 -1.78 8.65
C SER A 202 -0.87 -1.98 9.33
N THR A 203 -1.11 -1.29 10.44
CA THR A 203 -2.37 -1.35 11.19
C THR A 203 -3.15 -0.06 11.03
N LEU A 204 -4.39 -0.17 10.53
CA LEU A 204 -5.38 0.89 10.66
C LEU A 204 -6.05 0.78 12.04
N ASN A 205 -6.04 1.87 12.80
CA ASN A 205 -6.73 1.94 14.10
C ASN A 205 -8.18 2.35 13.87
N LEU A 206 -9.10 1.39 13.72
CA LEU A 206 -10.50 1.68 13.48
C LEU A 206 -11.16 2.21 14.75
N VAL A 207 -12.00 3.23 14.63
CA VAL A 207 -12.86 3.72 15.72
C VAL A 207 -14.30 3.39 15.34
N PRO A 208 -14.85 2.27 15.83
CA PRO A 208 -16.23 1.90 15.56
C PRO A 208 -17.21 2.97 16.04
N LYS A 209 -18.31 3.14 15.30
CA LYS A 209 -19.36 4.09 15.65
C LYS A 209 -19.89 3.82 17.07
N GLY A 210 -19.81 4.83 17.94
CA GLY A 210 -20.27 4.74 19.33
C GLY A 210 -19.22 4.18 20.29
N GLU A 211 -18.02 3.85 19.82
CA GLU A 211 -16.90 3.41 20.65
C GLU A 211 -15.82 4.50 20.72
N THR A 212 -15.11 4.55 21.84
CA THR A 212 -13.94 5.42 22.04
C THR A 212 -12.62 4.67 21.90
N ALA A 213 -12.63 3.35 22.07
CA ALA A 213 -11.46 2.50 21.92
C ALA A 213 -11.23 2.14 20.45
N ALA A 214 -9.97 2.19 20.02
CA ALA A 214 -9.60 1.74 18.69
C ALA A 214 -9.57 0.21 18.60
N SER A 215 -10.05 -0.33 17.47
CA SER A 215 -9.90 -1.73 17.07
C SER A 215 -8.83 -1.82 15.98
N PRO A 216 -7.71 -2.52 16.21
CA PRO A 216 -6.66 -2.65 15.19
C PRO A 216 -7.15 -3.51 14.02
N LEU A 217 -6.89 -3.04 12.81
CA LEU A 217 -7.12 -3.76 11.56
C LEU A 217 -5.81 -3.81 10.77
N PRO A 218 -5.11 -4.96 10.74
CA PRO A 218 -3.97 -5.17 9.86
C PRO A 218 -4.39 -5.11 8.40
N VAL A 219 -3.65 -4.35 7.58
CA VAL A 219 -3.87 -4.22 6.14
C VAL A 219 -2.53 -4.27 5.40
N GLN A 220 -2.57 -4.68 4.15
CA GLN A 220 -1.47 -4.58 3.19
C GLN A 220 -1.86 -3.58 2.10
N LEU A 221 -1.07 -2.51 1.95
CA LEU A 221 -1.19 -1.55 0.86
C LEU A 221 -0.14 -1.90 -0.21
N VAL A 222 -0.56 -2.37 -1.38
CA VAL A 222 0.35 -2.66 -2.50
C VAL A 222 0.84 -1.34 -3.10
N VAL A 223 2.11 -1.02 -2.88
CA VAL A 223 2.72 0.27 -3.25
C VAL A 223 3.54 0.20 -4.52
N ILE A 224 4.03 -0.98 -4.89
CA ILE A 224 4.83 -1.24 -6.09
C ILE A 224 4.34 -2.53 -6.73
N GLY A 225 4.35 -2.56 -8.06
CA GLY A 225 3.81 -3.65 -8.87
C GLY A 225 2.42 -3.30 -9.43
N VAL A 226 2.01 -4.04 -10.45
CA VAL A 226 0.81 -3.77 -11.23
C VAL A 226 -0.03 -5.05 -11.35
N ALA A 227 -1.30 -4.91 -11.72
CA ALA A 227 -2.14 -6.06 -12.04
C ALA A 227 -1.47 -6.93 -13.11
N ALA A 228 -1.47 -8.24 -12.90
CA ALA A 228 -1.07 -9.19 -13.94
C ALA A 228 -2.08 -9.10 -15.09
N ASN A 229 -1.56 -9.05 -16.33
CA ASN A 229 -2.37 -9.09 -17.56
C ASN A 229 -2.81 -10.51 -17.91
#